data_AF-A0A6J4RID2-F1
#
_entry.id   AF-A0A6J4RID2-F1
#
_cell.length_a   1.000
_cell.length_b   1.000
_cell.length_c   1.000
_cell.angle_alpha   90.00
_cell.angle_beta   90.00
_cell.angle_gamma   90.00
#
_symmetry.space_group_name_H-M   'P 1'
#
loop_
_entity.id
_entity.type
_entity.pdbx_description
1 polymer ?
#
loop_
_entity_poly.entity_id
_entity_poly.type
_entity_poly.pdbx_seq_one_letter_code
_entity_poly.pdbx_strand_id
1 'polypeptide(L)' 'MLDRDGSAVIVHGLADNAAHIPSRYHSHSTESGTPPSGPDAATLATGDAGPRVACGLVRRSR' A
#
# COMPACT_ATOMS: atom_id res chain seq x y z
N MET A 1 11.98 -12.42 2.80
CA MET A 1 12.49 -11.10 2.35
C MET A 1 13.38 -11.18 1.12
N LEU A 2 13.81 -12.36 0.65
CA LEU A 2 14.40 -12.52 -0.68
C LEU A 2 13.58 -13.59 -1.38
N ASP A 3 12.62 -13.16 -2.20
CA ASP A 3 11.90 -14.00 -3.14
C ASP A 3 12.81 -14.39 -4.33
N ARG A 4 12.26 -15.11 -5.31
CA ARG A 4 13.05 -15.68 -6.41
C ARG A 4 13.56 -14.61 -7.38
N ASP A 5 12.84 -13.51 -7.52
CA ASP A 5 13.11 -12.36 -8.38
C ASP A 5 13.84 -11.21 -7.66
N GLY A 6 13.95 -11.29 -6.34
CA GLY A 6 14.60 -10.30 -5.49
C GLY A 6 13.60 -9.29 -4.95
N SER A 7 13.80 -8.86 -3.70
CA SER A 7 12.93 -7.89 -3.06
C SER A 7 13.60 -6.51 -2.97
N ALA A 8 12.80 -5.45 -2.89
CA ALA A 8 13.26 -4.08 -2.70
C ALA A 8 12.58 -3.43 -1.49
N VAL A 9 13.28 -2.50 -0.84
CA VAL A 9 12.69 -1.56 0.11
C VAL A 9 12.34 -0.29 -0.66
N ILE A 10 11.10 0.17 -0.48
CA ILE A 10 10.57 1.39 -1.08
C ILE A 10 10.30 2.41 0.03
N VAL A 11 10.71 3.65 -0.19
CA VAL A 11 10.26 4.80 0.61
C VAL A 11 9.18 5.53 -0.17
N HIS A 12 8.03 5.74 0.45
CA HIS A 12 6.90 6.46 -0.11
C HIS A 12 6.95 7.96 0.23
N GLY A 13 6.24 8.78 -0.54
CA GLY A 13 6.19 10.23 -0.37
C GLY A 13 5.29 10.70 0.78
N LEU A 14 4.34 9.88 1.21
CA LEU A 14 3.43 10.14 2.32
C LEU A 14 3.48 8.99 3.35
N ALA A 15 2.81 9.21 4.48
CA ALA A 15 2.70 8.18 5.52
C ALA A 15 1.76 7.05 5.09
N ASP A 16 2.10 5.83 5.51
CA ASP A 16 1.25 4.64 5.37
C ASP A 16 0.06 4.73 6.34
N ASN A 17 -1.15 4.53 5.82
CA ASN A 17 -2.38 4.55 6.63
C ASN A 17 -2.69 3.19 7.28
N ALA A 18 -1.92 2.14 7.00
CA ALA A 18 -2.06 0.78 7.51
C ALA A 18 -3.45 0.17 7.31
N ALA A 19 -4.14 0.57 6.23
CA ALA A 19 -5.54 0.27 5.97
C ALA A 19 -6.50 0.65 7.12
N HIS A 20 -6.12 1.64 7.93
CA HIS A 20 -6.90 2.10 9.07
C HIS A 20 -8.02 3.06 8.63
N ILE A 21 -9.00 2.51 7.91
CA ILE A 21 -10.22 3.20 7.49
C ILE A 21 -11.41 2.49 8.15
N PRO A 22 -11.89 2.97 9.31
CA PRO A 22 -13.02 2.36 9.99
C PRO A 22 -14.30 2.37 9.14
N SER A 23 -15.16 1.37 9.32
CA SER A 23 -16.39 1.15 8.53
C SER A 23 -17.43 2.29 8.58
N ARG A 24 -17.23 3.28 9.45
CA ARG A 24 -18.03 4.51 9.50
C ARG A 24 -17.74 5.48 8.35
N TYR A 25 -16.63 5.32 7.63
CA TYR A 25 -16.29 6.12 6.45
C TYR A 25 -16.76 5.39 5.19
N HIS A 26 -17.45 6.12 4.32
CA HIS A 26 -18.04 5.59 3.10
C HIS A 26 -17.20 5.91 1.87
N SER A 27 -17.14 4.95 0.95
CA SER A 27 -16.54 5.19 -0.35
C SER A 27 -17.51 5.98 -1.23
N HIS A 28 -16.97 6.95 -1.97
CA HIS A 28 -17.68 7.63 -3.05
C HIS A 28 -17.40 7.00 -4.42
N SER A 29 -16.59 5.94 -4.46
CA SER A 29 -16.27 5.23 -5.70
C SER A 29 -17.51 4.52 -6.25
N THR A 30 -17.70 4.61 -7.56
CA THR A 30 -18.69 3.85 -8.32
C THR A 30 -18.08 2.64 -9.02
N GLU A 31 -16.80 2.36 -8.77
CA GLU A 31 -16.10 1.24 -9.38
C GLU A 31 -16.57 -0.10 -8.81
N SER A 32 -16.86 -1.04 -9.71
CA SER A 32 -17.30 -2.40 -9.36
C SER A 32 -16.24 -3.12 -8.52
N GLY A 33 -16.63 -3.64 -7.37
CA GLY A 33 -15.73 -4.32 -6.43
C GLY A 33 -15.18 -3.41 -5.32
N THR A 34 -15.48 -2.10 -5.33
CA THR A 34 -15.14 -1.24 -4.21
C THR A 34 -16.12 -1.45 -3.05
N PRO A 35 -15.63 -1.71 -1.82
CA PRO A 35 -16.50 -1.77 -0.65
C PRO A 35 -17.24 -0.44 -0.43
N PRO A 36 -18.52 -0.46 -0.01
CA PRO A 36 -19.27 0.78 0.26
C PRO A 36 -18.78 1.54 1.49
N SER A 37 -17.98 0.90 2.34
CA SER A 37 -17.29 1.50 3.49
C SER A 37 -16.02 0.73 3.84
N GLY A 38 -15.14 1.39 4.60
CA GLY A 38 -13.84 0.82 4.97
C GLY A 38 -12.77 0.96 3.86
N PRO A 39 -11.63 0.28 4.00
CA PRO A 39 -10.55 0.35 3.02
C PRO A 39 -10.92 -0.40 1.73
N ASP A 40 -10.52 0.15 0.59
CA ASP A 40 -10.63 -0.55 -0.69
C ASP A 40 -9.44 -1.49 -0.93
N ALA A 41 -9.43 -2.15 -2.08
CA ALA A 41 -8.38 -3.11 -2.44
C ALA A 41 -6.99 -2.45 -2.60
N ALA A 42 -6.92 -1.19 -3.05
CA ALA A 42 -5.66 -0.47 -3.21
C ALA A 42 -5.09 -0.06 -1.84
N THR A 43 -5.95 0.43 -0.94
CA THR A 43 -5.59 0.70 0.45
C THR A 43 -5.05 -0.55 1.12
N LEU A 44 -5.74 -1.70 0.99
CA LEU A 44 -5.31 -2.98 1.58
C LEU A 44 -3.97 -3.47 1.04
N ALA A 45 -3.64 -3.16 -0.21
CA ALA A 45 -2.41 -3.59 -0.85
C ALA A 45 -1.22 -2.64 -0.63
N THR A 46 -1.47 -1.35 -0.38
CA THR A 46 -0.43 -0.30 -0.50
C THR A 46 -0.40 0.76 0.60
N GLY A 47 -1.41 0.82 1.46
CA GLY A 47 -1.44 1.79 2.57
C GLY A 47 -1.60 3.25 2.15
N ASP A 48 -1.96 3.51 0.88
CA ASP A 48 -2.18 4.84 0.28
C ASP A 48 -1.06 5.87 0.53
N ALA A 49 0.18 5.39 0.67
CA ALA A 49 1.33 6.23 0.99
C ALA A 49 1.81 7.11 -0.18
N GLY A 50 1.08 7.16 -1.30
CA GLY A 50 1.41 7.99 -2.46
C GLY A 50 2.61 7.48 -3.27
N PRO A 51 3.33 8.36 -4.00
CA PRO A 51 4.37 7.96 -4.94
C PRO A 51 5.58 7.32 -4.24
N ARG A 52 6.30 6.46 -4.97
CA ARG A 52 7.56 5.83 -4.52
C ARG A 52 8.71 6.79 -4.78
N VAL A 53 9.29 7.38 -3.73
CA VAL A 53 10.33 8.42 -3.84
C VAL A 53 11.75 7.88 -3.76
N ALA A 54 11.95 6.68 -3.22
CA ALA A 54 13.22 5.97 -3.26
C ALA A 54 13.01 4.45 -3.35
N CYS A 55 13.98 3.74 -3.92
CA CYS A 55 13.97 2.30 -4.10
C CYS A 55 15.39 1.74 -3.88
N GLY A 56 15.51 0.67 -3.09
CA GLY A 56 16.77 -0.03 -2.86
C GLY A 56 16.59 -1.54 -2.83
N LEU A 57 17.39 -2.27 -3.60
CA LEU A 57 17.37 -3.74 -3.60
C LEU A 57 17.85 -4.30 -2.26
N VAL A 58 17.14 -5.28 -1.73
CA VAL A 58 17.57 -6.02 -0.55
C VAL A 58 18.63 -7.03 -0.98
N ARG A 59 19.81 -6.94 -0.37
CA ARG A 59 20.92 -7.86 -0.59
C ARG A 59 21.50 -8.27 0.76
N ARG A 60 22.07 -9.48 0.83
CA ARG A 60 22.83 -9.90 2.01
C ARG A 60 24.06 -8.99 2.16
N SER A 61 24.24 -8.41 3.34
CA SER A 61 25.52 -7.78 3.69
C SER A 61 26.57 -8.88 3.83
N ARG A 62 27.76 -8.64 3.26
CA ARG A 62 28.91 -9.52 3.44
C ARG A 62 29.46 -9.40 4.85
#